data_AF-A0A1U8PMS7-F1
#
_entry.id   AF-A0A1U8PMS7-F1
#
_cell.length_a   1.000
_cell.length_b   1.000
_cell.length_c   1.000
_cell.angle_alpha   90.00
_cell.angle_beta   90.00
_cell.angle_gamma   90.00
#
_symmetry.space_group_name_H-M   'P 1'
#
loop_
_entity.id
_entity.type
_entity.pdbx_description
1 polymer ?
#
loop_
_entity_poly.entity_id
_entity_poly.type
_entity_poly.pdbx_seq_one_letter_code
_entity_poly.pdbx_strand_id
1 'polypeptide(L)'
;MPPKQASKADLAKKQKIIEDKTFGLKNKNKSKNVQKYVQNLKQSVQPKPDPSKTAQKKKKEEEKAKEKELNDLFKIAVTQPKVPVGVDPKSILCEFYKAGQCVKGFKCKFSHDLNVQRKGEKIDIYSDKRDQETMEDWDQATLEKVVESKGKEYQQNKPTDIVCKYFLEAVEKKQYGWFWVCPNGGKDCHYRHALPPGYVLKSQMKALIEEESEKTPIEDEIENQRAKLKTSTPMTPELFMEWKKKKIAERDEGLAAQRAERAKNDRMRYAFHGMCAFTGVCV
;
A
#
# COMPACT_ATOMS: atom_id res chain seq x y z
N MET A 1 -34.23 -14.31 -47.47
CA MET A 1 -35.67 -14.09 -47.21
C MET A 1 -36.06 -14.71 -45.86
N PRO A 2 -36.43 -13.92 -44.84
CA PRO A 2 -36.80 -14.44 -43.52
C PRO A 2 -38.26 -15.00 -43.52
N PRO A 3 -38.55 -16.12 -42.82
CA PRO A 3 -39.88 -16.71 -42.84
C PRO A 3 -40.85 -15.91 -41.97
N LYS A 4 -42.03 -15.65 -42.55
CA LYS A 4 -43.14 -14.86 -42.01
C LYS A 4 -43.67 -15.51 -40.72
N GLN A 5 -43.53 -14.81 -39.60
CA GLN A 5 -44.06 -15.25 -38.30
C GLN A 5 -45.58 -15.37 -38.37
N ALA A 6 -46.12 -16.53 -37.98
CA ALA A 6 -47.56 -16.75 -37.89
C ALA A 6 -48.19 -15.72 -36.93
N SER A 7 -49.29 -15.10 -37.36
CA SER A 7 -49.87 -13.96 -36.68
C SER A 7 -50.44 -14.36 -35.30
N LYS A 8 -50.32 -13.46 -34.32
CA LYS A 8 -50.85 -13.61 -32.95
C LYS A 8 -52.36 -13.95 -32.94
N ALA A 9 -53.07 -13.59 -34.00
CA ALA A 9 -54.49 -13.89 -34.21
C ALA A 9 -54.76 -15.37 -34.51
N ASP A 10 -53.86 -16.07 -35.21
CA ASP A 10 -54.03 -17.49 -35.55
C ASP A 10 -53.80 -18.40 -34.32
N LEU A 11 -52.92 -17.98 -33.41
CA LEU A 11 -52.72 -18.67 -32.11
C LEU A 11 -53.93 -18.51 -31.19
N ALA A 12 -54.55 -17.32 -31.17
CA ALA A 12 -55.75 -17.06 -30.37
C ALA A 12 -56.98 -17.84 -30.90
N LYS A 13 -57.15 -17.95 -32.23
CA LYS A 13 -58.21 -18.79 -32.83
C LYS A 13 -58.03 -20.26 -32.48
N LYS A 14 -56.79 -20.77 -32.51
CA LYS A 14 -56.47 -22.15 -32.11
C LYS A 14 -56.68 -22.42 -30.62
N GLN A 15 -56.37 -21.45 -29.75
CA GLN A 15 -56.67 -21.54 -28.32
C GLN A 15 -58.18 -21.60 -28.06
N LYS A 16 -58.97 -20.77 -28.75
CA LYS A 16 -60.44 -20.84 -28.66
C LYS A 16 -61.01 -22.19 -29.12
N ILE A 17 -60.44 -22.82 -30.15
CA ILE A 17 -60.86 -24.16 -30.60
C ILE A 17 -60.57 -25.24 -29.53
N ILE A 18 -59.45 -25.13 -28.80
CA ILE A 18 -59.13 -26.03 -27.68
C ILE A 18 -60.09 -25.77 -26.51
N GLU A 19 -60.36 -24.50 -26.21
CA GLU A 19 -61.28 -24.13 -25.14
C GLU A 19 -62.68 -24.66 -25.43
N ASP A 20 -63.18 -24.51 -26.66
CA ASP A 20 -64.50 -24.94 -27.10
C ASP A 20 -64.64 -26.47 -27.14
N LYS A 21 -63.66 -27.20 -27.71
CA LYS A 21 -63.66 -28.68 -27.71
C LYS A 21 -63.48 -29.29 -26.33
N THR A 22 -62.90 -28.55 -25.40
CA THR A 22 -62.83 -28.99 -24.00
C THR A 22 -64.04 -28.48 -23.20
N PHE A 23 -64.74 -27.44 -23.64
CA PHE A 23 -65.90 -26.87 -22.97
C PHE A 23 -67.05 -27.90 -22.92
N GLY A 24 -67.72 -28.03 -21.78
CA GLY A 24 -68.77 -29.03 -21.58
C GLY A 24 -68.32 -30.39 -21.02
N LEU A 25 -67.02 -30.67 -20.94
CA LEU A 25 -66.51 -31.86 -20.27
C LEU A 25 -66.56 -31.66 -18.74
N LYS A 26 -67.73 -31.92 -18.15
CA LYS A 26 -68.05 -31.75 -16.72
C LYS A 26 -67.34 -32.80 -15.85
N ASN A 27 -66.00 -32.84 -15.88
CA ASN A 27 -65.06 -33.46 -14.91
C ASN A 27 -63.60 -33.41 -15.42
N LYS A 28 -63.16 -32.29 -16.01
CA LYS A 28 -61.81 -32.11 -16.61
C LYS A 28 -60.63 -32.57 -15.74
N ASN A 29 -60.75 -32.47 -14.42
CA ASN A 29 -59.66 -32.72 -13.49
C ASN A 29 -59.79 -34.00 -12.65
N LYS A 30 -60.86 -34.79 -12.84
CA LYS A 30 -61.12 -35.96 -11.97
C LYS A 30 -60.78 -37.32 -12.61
N SER A 31 -60.90 -37.46 -13.93
CA SER A 31 -60.58 -38.71 -14.64
C SER A 31 -59.25 -38.61 -15.37
N LYS A 32 -58.34 -39.58 -15.12
CA LYS A 32 -57.03 -39.69 -15.80
C LYS A 32 -57.19 -39.84 -17.32
N ASN A 33 -58.26 -40.47 -17.79
CA ASN A 33 -58.52 -40.65 -19.23
C ASN A 33 -58.95 -39.34 -19.90
N VAL A 34 -59.77 -38.54 -19.19
CA VAL A 34 -60.16 -37.20 -19.64
C VAL A 34 -58.97 -36.25 -19.67
N GLN A 35 -58.09 -36.31 -18.67
CA GLN A 35 -56.85 -35.53 -18.63
C GLN A 35 -55.91 -35.90 -19.80
N LYS A 36 -55.73 -37.19 -20.08
CA LYS A 36 -54.95 -37.66 -21.25
C LYS A 36 -55.54 -37.19 -22.57
N TYR A 37 -56.87 -37.21 -22.71
CA TYR A 37 -57.55 -36.70 -23.90
C TYR A 37 -57.34 -35.19 -24.10
N VAL A 38 -57.47 -34.40 -23.02
CA VAL A 38 -57.22 -32.95 -23.05
C VAL A 38 -55.74 -32.65 -23.34
N GLN A 39 -54.79 -33.45 -22.81
CA GLN A 39 -53.36 -33.32 -23.13
C GLN A 39 -53.05 -33.66 -24.59
N ASN A 40 -53.62 -34.74 -25.12
CA ASN A 40 -53.44 -35.13 -26.52
C ASN A 40 -53.99 -34.05 -27.47
N LEU A 41 -55.18 -33.49 -27.19
CA LEU A 41 -55.74 -32.38 -27.97
C LEU A 41 -54.86 -31.12 -27.92
N LYS A 42 -54.26 -30.81 -26.77
CA LYS A 42 -53.31 -29.69 -26.65
C LYS A 42 -52.01 -29.93 -27.43
N GLN A 43 -51.53 -31.17 -27.48
CA GLN A 43 -50.34 -31.56 -28.25
C GLN A 43 -50.59 -31.55 -29.76
N SER A 44 -51.80 -31.91 -30.22
CA SER A 44 -52.14 -31.91 -31.66
C SER A 44 -52.28 -30.50 -32.26
N VAL A 45 -52.49 -29.47 -31.45
CA VAL A 45 -52.75 -28.08 -31.91
C VAL A 45 -51.51 -27.18 -31.81
N GLN A 46 -50.49 -27.58 -31.03
CA GLN A 46 -49.20 -26.89 -30.98
C GLN A 46 -48.39 -27.18 -32.26
N PRO A 47 -47.84 -26.17 -32.95
CA PRO A 47 -46.93 -26.42 -34.07
C PRO A 47 -45.68 -27.12 -33.53
N LYS A 48 -45.26 -28.23 -34.15
CA LYS A 48 -44.00 -28.92 -33.81
C LYS A 48 -42.84 -27.93 -33.95
N PRO A 49 -42.12 -27.58 -32.86
CA PRO A 49 -40.96 -26.70 -32.96
C PRO A 49 -39.78 -27.47 -33.55
N ASP A 50 -39.00 -26.83 -34.43
CA ASP A 50 -37.78 -27.39 -35.00
C ASP A 50 -36.86 -27.96 -33.90
N PRO A 51 -36.28 -29.16 -34.10
CA PRO A 51 -35.49 -29.85 -33.08
C PRO A 51 -34.23 -29.07 -32.64
N SER A 52 -33.70 -28.19 -33.50
CA SER A 52 -32.50 -27.38 -33.24
C SER A 52 -32.71 -26.28 -32.18
N LYS A 53 -33.87 -25.60 -32.16
CA LYS A 53 -34.17 -24.53 -31.17
C LYS A 53 -34.66 -25.06 -29.82
N THR A 54 -35.21 -26.27 -29.81
CA THR A 54 -35.69 -26.93 -28.59
C THR A 54 -34.52 -27.52 -27.78
N ALA A 55 -33.48 -28.04 -28.46
CA ALA A 55 -32.27 -28.53 -27.82
C ALA A 55 -31.49 -27.40 -27.09
N GLN A 56 -31.39 -26.20 -27.69
CA GLN A 56 -30.72 -25.07 -27.06
C GLN A 56 -31.49 -24.48 -25.87
N LYS A 57 -32.83 -24.42 -25.93
CA LYS A 57 -33.64 -23.99 -24.78
C LYS A 57 -33.59 -25.00 -23.64
N LYS A 58 -33.66 -26.30 -23.93
CA LYS A 58 -33.53 -27.35 -22.90
C LYS A 58 -32.15 -27.36 -22.25
N LYS A 59 -31.06 -27.19 -23.01
CA LYS A 59 -29.71 -27.05 -22.44
C LYS A 59 -29.58 -25.83 -21.52
N LYS A 60 -30.13 -24.67 -21.91
CA LYS A 60 -30.11 -23.45 -21.08
C LYS A 60 -30.99 -23.55 -19.83
N GLU A 61 -32.06 -24.33 -19.86
CA GLU A 61 -32.94 -24.56 -18.71
C GLU A 61 -32.35 -25.60 -17.76
N GLU A 62 -31.70 -26.64 -18.29
CA GLU A 62 -30.96 -27.64 -17.53
C GLU A 62 -29.70 -27.06 -16.87
N GLU A 63 -28.97 -26.17 -17.56
CA GLU A 63 -27.83 -25.45 -16.99
C GLU A 63 -28.26 -24.52 -15.85
N LYS A 64 -29.38 -23.80 -16.02
CA LYS A 64 -29.98 -23.00 -14.94
C LYS A 64 -30.53 -23.84 -13.79
N ALA A 65 -30.98 -25.07 -14.05
CA ALA A 65 -31.40 -26.00 -13.00
C ALA A 65 -30.18 -26.53 -12.22
N LYS A 66 -29.09 -26.90 -12.91
CA LYS A 66 -27.82 -27.29 -12.29
C LYS A 66 -27.20 -26.16 -11.49
N GLU A 67 -27.23 -24.94 -11.99
CA GLU A 67 -26.74 -23.76 -11.26
C GLU A 67 -27.56 -23.51 -9.98
N LYS A 68 -28.88 -23.74 -10.01
CA LYS A 68 -29.73 -23.65 -8.82
C LYS A 68 -29.45 -24.77 -7.81
N GLU A 69 -29.29 -26.01 -8.27
CA GLU A 69 -28.95 -27.13 -7.40
C GLU A 69 -27.57 -26.93 -6.75
N LEU A 70 -26.58 -26.46 -7.51
CA LEU A 70 -25.26 -26.11 -6.96
C LEU A 70 -25.38 -24.98 -5.92
N ASN A 71 -26.13 -23.94 -6.21
CA ASN A 71 -26.33 -22.83 -5.26
C ASN A 71 -27.06 -23.28 -3.98
N ASP A 72 -28.01 -24.22 -4.08
CA ASP A 72 -28.70 -24.78 -2.91
C ASP A 72 -27.81 -25.74 -2.10
N LEU A 73 -26.90 -26.49 -2.73
CA LEU A 73 -25.88 -27.26 -2.00
C LEU A 73 -24.88 -26.33 -1.25
N PHE A 74 -24.46 -25.22 -1.86
CA PHE A 74 -23.50 -24.30 -1.25
C PHE A 74 -24.09 -23.40 -0.16
N LYS A 75 -25.42 -23.22 -0.09
CA LYS A 75 -26.09 -22.45 0.98
C LYS A 75 -25.94 -23.05 2.38
N ILE A 76 -25.65 -24.35 2.49
CA ILE A 76 -25.57 -25.05 3.77
C ILE A 76 -24.30 -24.66 4.55
N ALA A 77 -23.26 -24.13 3.88
CA ALA A 77 -21.96 -23.85 4.50
C ALA A 77 -21.85 -22.48 5.21
N VAL A 78 -22.80 -21.56 5.04
CA VAL A 78 -22.69 -20.18 5.57
C VAL A 78 -23.67 -19.98 6.72
N THR A 79 -23.20 -20.19 7.95
CA THR A 79 -23.99 -19.97 9.18
C THR A 79 -23.61 -18.65 9.85
N GLN A 80 -24.54 -17.70 9.89
CA GLN A 80 -24.33 -16.40 10.55
C GLN A 80 -24.10 -16.55 12.07
N PRO A 81 -23.07 -15.90 12.64
CA PRO A 81 -22.84 -15.86 14.07
C PRO A 81 -23.95 -15.06 14.77
N LYS A 82 -24.38 -15.54 15.94
CA LYS A 82 -25.39 -14.86 16.75
C LYS A 82 -24.81 -13.59 17.34
N VAL A 83 -25.54 -12.48 17.20
CA VAL A 83 -25.12 -11.17 17.69
C VAL A 83 -25.05 -11.17 19.21
N PRO A 84 -23.92 -10.77 19.83
CA PRO A 84 -23.81 -10.62 21.29
C PRO A 84 -24.67 -9.45 21.78
N VAL A 85 -25.26 -9.60 22.97
CA VAL A 85 -26.23 -8.66 23.55
C VAL A 85 -25.53 -7.32 23.85
N GLY A 86 -25.96 -6.25 23.20
CA GLY A 86 -25.39 -4.89 23.36
C GLY A 86 -24.68 -4.32 22.13
N VAL A 87 -24.48 -5.11 21.06
CA VAL A 87 -23.89 -4.62 19.79
C VAL A 87 -24.96 -4.50 18.71
N ASP A 88 -25.03 -3.33 18.07
CA ASP A 88 -25.98 -3.08 16.99
C ASP A 88 -25.76 -4.05 15.82
N PRO A 89 -26.78 -4.80 15.39
CA PRO A 89 -26.64 -5.80 14.33
C PRO A 89 -26.14 -5.24 12.99
N LYS A 90 -26.41 -3.97 12.71
CA LYS A 90 -25.92 -3.26 11.51
C LYS A 90 -24.43 -2.91 11.57
N SER A 91 -23.78 -3.03 12.73
CA SER A 91 -22.33 -2.86 12.86
C SER A 91 -21.55 -4.13 12.52
N ILE A 92 -22.24 -5.24 12.22
CA ILE A 92 -21.65 -6.53 11.88
C ILE A 92 -21.92 -6.81 10.41
N LEU A 93 -20.88 -7.19 9.66
CA LEU A 93 -21.00 -7.52 8.24
C LEU A 93 -21.89 -8.75 8.03
N CYS A 94 -22.79 -8.68 7.05
CA CYS A 94 -23.59 -9.82 6.64
C CYS A 94 -22.71 -10.85 5.91
N GLU A 95 -22.50 -12.02 6.49
CA GLU A 95 -21.74 -13.10 5.85
C GLU A 95 -22.39 -13.59 4.54
N PHE A 96 -23.72 -13.61 4.47
CA PHE A 96 -24.43 -13.90 3.21
C PHE A 96 -24.19 -12.82 2.14
N TYR A 97 -23.94 -11.58 2.54
CA TYR A 97 -23.60 -10.51 1.59
C TYR A 97 -22.14 -10.63 1.14
N LYS A 98 -21.24 -10.98 2.05
CA LYS A 98 -19.85 -11.34 1.72
C LYS A 98 -19.78 -12.52 0.73
N ALA A 99 -20.68 -13.50 0.88
CA ALA A 99 -20.83 -14.62 -0.06
C ALA A 99 -21.66 -14.29 -1.31
N GLY A 100 -22.17 -13.06 -1.47
CA GLY A 100 -22.97 -12.64 -2.63
C GLY A 100 -24.38 -13.26 -2.72
N GLN A 101 -24.84 -13.96 -1.69
CA GLN A 101 -26.11 -14.69 -1.64
C GLN A 101 -27.19 -14.01 -0.77
N CYS A 102 -26.96 -12.78 -0.32
CA CYS A 102 -27.90 -12.08 0.55
C CYS A 102 -29.17 -11.64 -0.20
N VAL A 103 -30.26 -12.40 -0.04
CA VAL A 103 -31.59 -12.07 -0.57
C VAL A 103 -32.28 -10.89 0.13
N LYS A 104 -31.78 -10.46 1.29
CA LYS A 104 -32.42 -9.44 2.14
C LYS A 104 -32.10 -8.00 1.71
N GLY A 105 -31.09 -7.79 0.86
CA GLY A 105 -30.74 -6.48 0.29
C GLY A 105 -30.66 -5.38 1.37
N PHE A 106 -31.27 -4.23 1.09
CA PHE A 106 -31.31 -3.07 2.02
C PHE A 106 -32.07 -3.30 3.33
N LYS A 107 -32.89 -4.36 3.41
CA LYS A 107 -33.63 -4.74 4.64
C LYS A 107 -32.85 -5.74 5.49
N CYS A 108 -31.59 -6.03 5.15
CA CYS A 108 -30.76 -6.90 5.95
C CYS A 108 -30.52 -6.30 7.34
N LYS A 109 -30.58 -7.15 8.37
CA LYS A 109 -30.28 -6.77 9.77
C LYS A 109 -28.79 -6.47 9.97
N PHE A 110 -27.95 -6.96 9.07
CA PHE A 110 -26.48 -6.86 9.08
C PHE A 110 -26.00 -5.91 7.99
N SER A 111 -24.82 -5.29 8.16
CA SER A 111 -24.29 -4.36 7.16
C SER A 111 -23.89 -5.05 5.87
N HIS A 112 -24.07 -4.32 4.77
CA HIS A 112 -23.59 -4.68 3.43
C HIS A 112 -22.39 -3.82 3.02
N ASP A 113 -21.71 -3.22 3.99
CA ASP A 113 -20.53 -2.40 3.75
C ASP A 113 -19.28 -3.22 4.08
N LEU A 114 -18.54 -3.62 3.05
CA LEU A 114 -17.31 -4.41 3.17
C LEU A 114 -16.26 -3.71 4.04
N ASN A 115 -16.39 -2.39 4.22
CA ASN A 115 -15.46 -1.61 5.03
C ASN A 115 -15.65 -1.83 6.54
N VAL A 116 -16.80 -2.35 6.96
CA VAL A 116 -17.11 -2.62 8.38
C VAL A 116 -16.28 -3.79 8.94
N GLN A 117 -15.77 -4.68 8.09
CA GLN A 117 -14.90 -5.80 8.48
C GLN A 117 -13.43 -5.40 8.69
N ARG A 118 -13.04 -4.13 8.49
CA ARG A 118 -11.69 -3.65 8.81
C ARG A 118 -11.41 -3.49 10.31
N LYS A 119 -12.33 -3.89 11.19
CA LYS A 119 -11.99 -4.16 12.60
C LYS A 119 -11.23 -5.48 12.62
N GLY A 120 -9.90 -5.32 12.64
CA GLY A 120 -8.91 -6.29 12.22
C GLY A 120 -9.11 -7.71 12.73
N GLU A 121 -8.67 -8.65 11.90
CA GLU A 121 -8.25 -9.97 12.36
C GLU A 121 -7.48 -9.77 13.66
N LYS A 122 -7.84 -10.54 14.69
CA LYS A 122 -7.17 -10.55 15.97
C LYS A 122 -5.72 -10.92 15.66
N ILE A 123 -4.87 -9.90 15.52
CA ILE A 123 -3.43 -10.06 15.29
C ILE A 123 -2.97 -10.94 16.43
N ASP A 124 -2.50 -12.13 16.10
CA ASP A 124 -1.88 -13.01 17.09
C ASP A 124 -0.73 -12.21 17.69
N ILE A 125 -0.85 -11.96 19.00
CA ILE A 125 0.02 -11.05 19.74
C ILE A 125 1.47 -11.57 19.78
N TYR A 126 1.66 -12.83 19.37
CA TYR A 126 2.94 -13.52 19.27
C TYR A 126 3.44 -13.71 17.84
N SER A 127 2.66 -13.34 16.80
CA SER A 127 3.13 -13.36 15.41
C SER A 127 3.33 -11.92 14.92
N ASP A 128 4.51 -11.37 15.15
CA ASP A 128 4.87 -10.07 14.63
C ASP A 128 5.09 -10.15 13.12
N LYS A 129 4.14 -9.65 12.32
CA LYS A 129 4.31 -9.56 10.86
C LYS A 129 5.42 -8.58 10.45
N ARG A 130 5.99 -7.80 11.37
CA ARG A 130 7.16 -6.94 11.09
C ARG A 130 8.43 -7.74 10.83
N ASP A 131 8.50 -9.00 11.29
CA ASP A 131 9.70 -9.84 11.11
C ASP A 131 9.78 -10.50 9.73
N GLN A 132 8.72 -10.44 8.91
CA GLN A 132 8.71 -11.02 7.55
C GLN A 132 9.03 -10.02 6.43
N GLU A 133 9.00 -8.71 6.70
CA GLU A 133 9.43 -7.69 5.74
C GLU A 133 10.59 -6.89 6.34
N THR A 134 11.73 -7.57 6.52
CA THR A 134 13.00 -6.90 6.78
C THR A 134 13.31 -5.93 5.64
N MET A 135 13.59 -4.67 5.98
CA MET A 135 14.00 -3.57 5.06
C MET A 135 15.20 -3.90 4.14
N GLU A 136 15.78 -5.08 4.28
CA GLU A 136 16.89 -5.62 3.50
C GLU A 136 16.45 -6.17 2.13
N ASP A 137 15.15 -6.50 1.96
CA ASP A 137 14.59 -7.01 0.69
C ASP A 137 13.91 -5.90 -0.15
N TRP A 138 14.09 -4.64 0.27
CA TRP A 138 13.58 -3.49 -0.48
C TRP A 138 14.55 -3.13 -1.61
N ASP A 139 14.21 -3.57 -2.82
CA ASP A 139 14.92 -3.16 -4.03
C ASP A 139 14.95 -1.63 -4.19
N GLN A 140 16.02 -1.10 -4.78
CA GLN A 140 16.20 0.32 -5.11
C GLN A 140 14.99 0.89 -5.86
N ALA A 141 14.37 0.10 -6.74
CA ALA A 141 13.18 0.51 -7.50
C ALA A 141 11.92 0.67 -6.62
N THR A 142 11.77 -0.11 -5.56
CA THR A 142 10.67 0.04 -4.58
C THR A 142 10.89 1.24 -3.68
N LEU A 143 12.15 1.49 -3.28
CA LEU A 143 12.52 2.70 -2.54
C LEU A 143 12.24 3.96 -3.37
N GLU A 144 12.65 3.98 -4.64
CA GLU A 144 12.38 5.09 -5.55
C GLU A 144 10.87 5.33 -5.75
N LYS A 145 10.07 4.26 -5.90
CA LYS A 145 8.60 4.38 -6.01
C LYS A 145 7.94 4.93 -4.74
N VAL A 146 8.43 4.53 -3.56
CA VAL A 146 7.92 5.06 -2.29
C VAL A 146 8.34 6.52 -2.10
N VAL A 147 9.57 6.88 -2.45
CA VAL A 147 10.05 8.27 -2.46
C VAL A 147 9.28 9.12 -3.46
N GLU A 148 8.98 8.60 -4.66
CA GLU A 148 8.26 9.34 -5.70
C GLU A 148 6.77 9.50 -5.34
N SER A 149 6.14 8.48 -4.78
CA SER A 149 4.74 8.55 -4.32
C SER A 149 4.59 9.51 -3.13
N LYS A 150 5.51 9.49 -2.17
CA LYS A 150 5.56 10.46 -1.07
C LYS A 150 5.98 11.86 -1.53
N GLY A 151 6.87 11.93 -2.52
CA GLY A 151 7.32 13.18 -3.15
C GLY A 151 6.18 13.91 -3.87
N LYS A 152 5.33 13.18 -4.61
CA LYS A 152 4.14 13.72 -5.30
C LYS A 152 3.07 14.23 -4.32
N GLU A 153 2.83 13.50 -3.24
CA GLU A 153 1.91 13.92 -2.15
C GLU A 153 2.41 15.21 -1.46
N TYR A 154 3.73 15.39 -1.35
CA TYR A 154 4.35 16.60 -0.80
C TYR A 154 4.47 17.77 -1.80
N GLN A 155 4.63 17.49 -3.10
CA GLN A 155 4.74 18.49 -4.18
C GLN A 155 3.42 19.20 -4.47
N GLN A 156 2.29 18.50 -4.33
CA GLN A 156 0.95 19.10 -4.50
C GLN A 156 0.67 20.25 -3.51
N ASN A 157 1.42 20.34 -2.40
CA ASN A 157 1.26 21.36 -1.37
C ASN A 157 2.28 22.52 -1.45
N LYS A 158 3.04 22.65 -2.54
CA LYS A 158 4.05 23.73 -2.70
C LYS A 158 3.80 24.54 -3.97
N PRO A 159 3.09 25.67 -3.90
CA PRO A 159 2.74 26.44 -5.08
C PRO A 159 3.91 27.24 -5.69
N THR A 160 5.07 27.41 -5.01
CA THR A 160 6.24 28.09 -5.61
C THR A 160 7.59 27.49 -5.24
N ASP A 161 8.53 27.55 -6.20
CA ASP A 161 9.96 27.21 -6.02
C ASP A 161 10.78 28.30 -5.31
N ILE A 162 10.15 29.45 -5.05
CA ILE A 162 10.80 30.59 -4.39
C ILE A 162 10.87 30.31 -2.89
N VAL A 163 12.06 30.49 -2.31
CA VAL A 163 12.30 30.30 -0.88
C VAL A 163 11.68 31.44 -0.08
N CYS A 164 11.02 31.12 1.04
CA CYS A 164 10.45 32.14 1.91
C CYS A 164 11.54 33.04 2.52
N LYS A 165 11.35 34.37 2.45
CA LYS A 165 12.29 35.35 3.03
C LYS A 165 12.47 35.18 4.54
N TYR A 166 11.37 34.99 5.27
CA TYR A 166 11.41 34.78 6.72
C TYR A 166 12.11 33.48 7.12
N PHE A 167 12.07 32.48 6.24
CA PHE A 167 12.80 31.24 6.44
C PHE A 167 14.31 31.45 6.28
N LEU A 168 14.76 32.21 5.28
CA LEU A 168 16.18 32.58 5.16
C LEU A 168 16.67 33.34 6.40
N GLU A 169 15.89 34.29 6.90
CA GLU A 169 16.23 35.04 8.12
C GLU A 169 16.27 34.14 9.37
N ALA A 170 15.33 33.20 9.51
CA ALA A 170 15.31 32.27 10.65
C ALA A 170 16.47 31.28 10.60
N VAL A 171 16.84 30.84 9.39
CA VAL A 171 17.98 29.96 9.14
C VAL A 171 19.29 30.67 9.43
N GLU A 172 19.45 31.92 8.99
CA GLU A 172 20.61 32.76 9.33
C GLU A 172 20.72 33.00 10.85
N LYS A 173 19.60 33.22 11.53
CA LYS A 173 19.54 33.38 13.00
C LYS A 173 19.64 32.07 13.78
N LYS A 174 19.72 30.91 13.10
CA LYS A 174 19.69 29.57 13.72
C LYS A 174 18.46 29.31 14.60
N GLN A 175 17.36 30.02 14.35
CA GLN A 175 16.09 29.90 15.08
C GLN A 175 15.09 28.99 14.36
N TYR A 176 15.52 28.34 13.29
CA TYR A 176 14.76 27.31 12.61
C TYR A 176 14.78 26.01 13.45
N GLY A 177 13.62 25.40 13.64
CA GLY A 177 13.49 24.20 14.48
C GLY A 177 12.05 23.73 14.58
N TRP A 178 11.83 22.72 15.41
CA TRP A 178 10.53 22.04 15.57
C TRP A 178 9.35 22.98 15.88
N PHE A 179 9.63 24.08 16.59
CA PHE A 179 8.61 25.07 16.97
C PHE A 179 8.61 26.33 16.07
N TRP A 180 9.42 26.39 15.02
CA TRP A 180 9.46 27.55 14.15
C TRP A 180 8.27 27.55 13.18
N VAL A 181 7.42 28.57 13.28
CA VAL A 181 6.27 28.79 12.41
C VAL A 181 6.55 30.01 11.56
N CYS A 182 6.42 29.86 10.24
CA CYS A 182 6.59 30.99 9.33
C CYS A 182 5.53 32.07 9.61
N PRO A 183 5.92 33.34 9.81
CA PRO A 183 4.96 34.43 10.02
C PRO A 183 4.08 34.72 8.79
N ASN A 184 4.48 34.26 7.61
CA ASN A 184 3.75 34.42 6.34
C ASN A 184 2.80 33.24 6.04
N GLY A 185 2.15 32.68 7.08
CA GLY A 185 1.13 31.63 6.92
C GLY A 185 1.48 30.25 7.47
N GLY A 186 2.57 30.10 8.23
CA GLY A 186 2.91 28.87 8.93
C GLY A 186 3.08 27.67 8.01
N LYS A 187 2.06 26.79 7.97
CA LYS A 187 2.01 25.61 7.10
C LYS A 187 1.48 25.92 5.70
N ASP A 188 0.73 27.01 5.55
CA ASP A 188 0.10 27.45 4.30
C ASP A 188 0.91 28.56 3.60
N CYS A 189 2.17 28.75 3.99
CA CYS A 189 3.01 29.73 3.32
C CYS A 189 3.16 29.37 1.84
N HIS A 190 2.90 30.35 0.98
CA HIS A 190 3.00 30.20 -0.47
C HIS A 190 4.43 29.88 -0.95
N TYR A 191 5.43 30.20 -0.13
CA TYR A 191 6.85 30.06 -0.42
C TYR A 191 7.48 28.83 0.24
N ARG A 192 8.51 28.29 -0.40
CA ARG A 192 9.19 27.08 0.04
C ARG A 192 10.00 27.30 1.34
N HIS A 193 9.71 26.50 2.37
CA HIS A 193 10.48 26.42 3.62
C HIS A 193 11.58 25.34 3.57
N ALA A 194 12.39 25.36 2.53
CA ALA A 194 13.55 24.47 2.41
C ALA A 194 14.62 25.17 1.56
N LEU A 195 15.87 25.04 1.97
CA LEU A 195 17.00 25.55 1.20
C LEU A 195 17.08 24.78 -0.13
N PRO A 196 17.31 25.46 -1.26
CA PRO A 196 17.65 24.80 -2.51
C PRO A 196 18.92 23.96 -2.34
N PRO A 197 19.04 22.82 -3.04
CA PRO A 197 20.26 22.02 -3.01
C PRO A 197 21.44 22.88 -3.49
N GLY A 198 22.50 22.96 -2.68
CA GLY A 198 23.69 23.77 -2.96
C GLY A 198 23.68 25.21 -2.42
N TYR A 199 22.62 25.66 -1.72
CA TYR A 199 22.64 26.97 -1.08
C TYR A 199 23.49 26.96 0.19
N VAL A 200 24.65 27.61 0.15
CA VAL A 200 25.51 27.83 1.33
C VAL A 200 25.07 29.11 2.01
N LEU A 201 24.82 29.06 3.32
CA LEU A 201 24.47 30.25 4.11
C LEU A 201 25.61 31.26 4.07
N LYS A 202 25.28 32.55 4.05
CA LYS A 202 26.27 33.64 4.09
C LYS A 202 27.21 33.54 5.29
N SER A 203 26.70 33.08 6.44
CA SER A 203 27.50 32.86 7.65
C SER A 203 28.50 31.71 7.51
N GLN A 204 28.14 30.65 6.80
CA GLN A 204 29.03 29.52 6.53
C GLN A 204 30.06 29.86 5.46
N MET A 205 29.67 30.57 4.39
CA MET A 205 30.64 31.09 3.41
C MET A 205 31.66 32.01 4.08
N LYS A 206 31.23 32.91 4.98
CA LYS A 206 32.15 33.78 5.71
C LYS A 206 33.15 32.98 6.54
N ALA A 207 32.69 31.97 7.27
CA ALA A 207 33.57 31.12 8.07
C ALA A 207 34.58 30.34 7.21
N LEU A 208 34.15 29.79 6.07
CA LEU A 208 35.03 29.10 5.12
C LEU A 208 36.11 30.03 4.55
N ILE A 209 35.74 31.26 4.21
CA ILE A 209 36.70 32.26 3.69
C ILE A 209 37.69 32.67 4.79
N GLU A 210 37.24 32.81 6.03
CA GLU A 210 38.10 33.12 7.18
C GLU A 210 39.10 31.97 7.45
N GLU A 211 38.63 30.72 7.50
CA GLU A 211 39.50 29.53 7.63
C GLU A 211 40.47 29.36 6.46
N GLU A 212 40.08 29.73 5.24
CA GLU A 212 40.96 29.69 4.08
C GLU A 212 42.01 30.80 4.15
N SER A 213 41.66 31.98 4.66
CA SER A 213 42.60 33.08 4.86
C SER A 213 43.59 32.83 6.01
N GLU A 214 43.20 32.04 7.01
CA GLU A 214 44.09 31.65 8.13
C GLU A 214 45.08 30.55 7.75
N LYS A 215 44.81 29.79 6.68
CA LYS A 215 45.79 28.86 6.11
C LYS A 215 46.86 29.68 5.40
N THR A 216 47.90 30.05 6.13
CA THR A 216 49.14 30.52 5.52
C THR A 216 49.58 29.50 4.46
N PRO A 217 49.96 29.96 3.26
CA PRO A 217 50.35 29.07 2.18
C PRO A 217 51.53 28.19 2.64
N ILE A 218 51.59 26.97 2.10
CA ILE A 218 52.55 25.94 2.52
C ILE A 218 53.99 26.43 2.33
N GLU A 219 54.20 27.28 1.31
CA GLU A 219 55.45 27.95 0.99
C GLU A 219 55.94 28.83 2.15
N ASP A 220 55.09 29.69 2.69
CA ASP A 220 55.42 30.59 3.80
C ASP A 220 55.72 29.79 5.08
N GLU A 221 55.00 28.69 5.32
CA GLU A 221 55.28 27.80 6.45
C GLU A 221 56.64 27.10 6.29
N ILE A 222 57.00 26.65 5.08
CA ILE A 222 58.31 26.05 4.79
C ILE A 222 59.43 27.06 5.01
N GLU A 223 59.28 28.32 4.57
CA GLU A 223 60.28 29.36 4.76
C GLU A 223 60.45 29.72 6.24
N ASN A 224 59.35 29.83 6.99
CA ASN A 224 59.38 30.04 8.44
C ASN A 224 60.08 28.88 9.17
N GLN A 225 59.82 27.64 8.78
CA GLN A 225 60.49 26.46 9.36
C GLN A 225 61.97 26.42 9.00
N ARG A 226 62.35 26.75 7.77
CA ARG A 226 63.76 26.88 7.35
C ARG A 226 64.50 27.94 8.14
N ALA A 227 63.89 29.10 8.39
CA ALA A 227 64.47 30.16 9.20
C ALA A 227 64.65 29.76 10.68
N LYS A 228 63.77 28.90 11.21
CA LYS A 228 63.86 28.36 12.58
C LYS A 228 64.93 27.28 12.74
N LEU A 229 65.28 26.55 11.68
CA LEU A 229 66.29 25.49 11.71
C LEU A 229 67.70 26.07 11.77
N LYS A 230 68.39 25.91 12.91
CA LYS A 230 69.76 26.41 13.15
C LYS A 230 70.86 25.41 12.80
N THR A 231 70.53 24.13 12.71
CA THR A 231 71.50 23.03 12.50
C THR A 231 71.00 22.11 11.38
N SER A 232 71.87 21.82 10.41
CA SER A 232 71.58 20.89 9.32
C SER A 232 72.53 19.71 9.39
N THR A 233 71.97 18.50 9.51
CA THR A 233 72.72 17.24 9.44
C THR A 233 72.70 16.73 8.00
N PRO A 234 73.86 16.43 7.37
CA PRO A 234 73.89 15.89 6.03
C PRO A 234 73.23 14.51 6.00
N MET A 235 72.27 14.32 5.09
CA MET A 235 71.54 13.07 4.95
C MET A 235 72.44 12.02 4.30
N THR A 236 72.88 11.03 5.07
CA THR A 236 73.59 9.84 4.57
C THR A 236 72.61 8.67 4.39
N PRO A 237 72.93 7.67 3.54
CA PRO A 237 72.01 6.55 3.28
C PRO A 237 71.64 5.74 4.54
N GLU A 238 72.57 5.59 5.47
CA GLU A 238 72.36 4.86 6.73
C GLU A 238 71.38 5.60 7.65
N LEU A 239 71.60 6.92 7.86
CA LEU A 239 70.70 7.78 8.63
C LEU A 239 69.30 7.84 8.01
N PHE A 240 69.20 7.82 6.68
CA PHE A 240 67.91 7.78 6.00
C PHE A 240 67.15 6.47 6.27
N MET A 241 67.83 5.33 6.28
CA MET A 241 67.19 4.04 6.59
C MET A 241 66.72 3.98 8.04
N GLU A 242 67.49 4.50 8.99
CA GLU A 242 67.08 4.62 10.39
C GLU A 242 65.89 5.55 10.56
N TRP A 243 65.92 6.73 9.93
CA TRP A 243 64.80 7.67 9.90
C TRP A 243 63.54 7.04 9.30
N LYS A 244 63.67 6.31 8.19
CA LYS A 244 62.56 5.62 7.51
C LYS A 244 61.94 4.55 8.41
N LYS A 245 62.75 3.73 9.08
CA LYS A 245 62.27 2.76 10.08
C LYS A 245 61.52 3.44 11.21
N LYS A 246 62.08 4.54 11.75
CA LYS A 246 61.44 5.35 12.80
C LYS A 246 60.09 5.92 12.34
N LYS A 247 60.00 6.46 11.12
CA LYS A 247 58.76 7.02 10.58
C LYS A 247 57.69 5.97 10.28
N ILE A 248 58.08 4.78 9.83
CA ILE A 248 57.15 3.66 9.64
C ILE A 248 56.61 3.20 10.99
N ALA A 249 57.46 3.06 12.01
CA ALA A 249 57.03 2.71 13.37
C ALA A 249 56.05 3.75 13.95
N GLU A 250 56.38 5.05 13.83
CA GLU A 250 55.51 6.15 14.29
C GLU A 250 54.14 6.15 13.58
N ARG A 251 54.10 5.88 12.27
CA ARG A 251 52.85 5.72 11.51
C ARG A 251 52.05 4.52 12.01
N ASP A 252 52.70 3.38 12.20
CA ASP A 252 52.03 2.14 12.60
C ASP A 252 51.49 2.23 14.02
N GLU A 253 52.23 2.88 14.94
CA GLU A 253 51.75 3.23 16.28
C GLU A 253 50.57 4.20 16.23
N GLY A 254 50.62 5.23 15.37
CA GLY A 254 49.50 6.17 15.17
C GLY A 254 48.24 5.48 14.64
N LEU A 255 48.38 4.56 13.69
CA LEU A 255 47.28 3.74 13.17
C LEU A 255 46.75 2.76 14.21
N ALA A 256 47.63 2.14 15.00
CA ALA A 256 47.23 1.27 16.10
C ALA A 256 46.47 2.05 17.19
N ALA A 257 46.91 3.27 17.52
CA ALA A 257 46.21 4.16 18.45
C ALA A 257 44.83 4.57 17.92
N GLN A 258 44.70 4.97 16.66
CA GLN A 258 43.39 5.28 16.06
C GLN A 258 42.47 4.06 16.03
N ARG A 259 42.99 2.86 15.72
CA ARG A 259 42.21 1.62 15.78
C ARG A 259 41.77 1.27 17.20
N ALA A 260 42.64 1.46 18.19
CA ALA A 260 42.32 1.25 19.59
C ALA A 260 41.28 2.26 20.09
N GLU A 261 41.38 3.53 19.73
CA GLU A 261 40.38 4.55 20.05
C GLU A 261 39.03 4.28 19.36
N ARG A 262 39.03 3.86 18.09
CA ARG A 262 37.79 3.42 17.42
C ARG A 262 37.18 2.21 18.13
N ALA A 263 37.97 1.21 18.53
CA ALA A 263 37.48 0.05 19.26
C ALA A 263 36.93 0.40 20.65
N LYS A 264 37.54 1.36 21.36
CA LYS A 264 37.01 1.89 22.62
C LYS A 264 35.71 2.65 22.41
N ASN A 265 35.64 3.48 21.38
CA ASN A 265 34.44 4.26 21.05
C ASN A 265 33.28 3.33 20.62
N ASP A 266 33.56 2.29 19.83
CA ASP A 266 32.58 1.28 19.47
C ASP A 266 32.13 0.49 20.72
N ARG A 267 33.06 0.07 21.58
CA ARG A 267 32.72 -0.58 22.87
C ARG A 267 31.86 0.33 23.75
N MET A 268 32.15 1.62 23.81
CA MET A 268 31.35 2.60 24.54
C MET A 268 29.96 2.78 23.90
N ARG A 269 29.86 2.79 22.57
CA ARG A 269 28.59 2.85 21.83
C ARG A 269 27.71 1.62 22.08
N TYR A 270 28.29 0.42 22.11
CA TYR A 270 27.57 -0.82 22.46
C TYR A 270 27.20 -0.87 23.95
N ALA A 271 28.03 -0.34 24.85
CA ALA A 271 27.70 -0.23 26.27
C ALA A 271 26.52 0.75 26.50
N PHE A 272 26.47 1.87 25.77
CA PHE A 272 25.34 2.80 25.82
C PHE A 272 24.05 2.20 25.25
N HIS A 273 24.11 1.40 24.19
CA HIS A 273 22.93 0.67 23.67
C HIS A 273 22.47 -0.45 24.61
N GLY A 274 23.39 -1.10 25.34
CA GLY A 274 23.06 -2.10 26.36
C GLY A 274 22.47 -1.49 27.64
N MET A 275 22.87 -0.26 28.01
CA MET A 275 22.35 0.42 29.19
C MET A 275 20.92 0.95 28.98
N CYS A 276 20.59 1.43 27.77
CA CYS A 276 19.21 1.80 27.42
C CYS A 276 18.24 0.59 27.39
N ALA A 277 18.74 -0.64 27.23
CA ALA A 277 17.92 -1.84 27.27
C ALA A 277 17.60 -2.33 28.71
N PHE A 278 18.33 -1.85 29.73
CA PHE A 278 18.20 -2.36 31.11
C PHE A 278 17.55 -1.37 32.09
N THR A 279 17.56 -0.08 31.81
CA THR A 279 16.80 0.91 32.58
C THR A 279 15.68 1.46 31.71
N GLY A 280 14.48 0.90 31.84
CA GLY A 280 13.26 1.37 31.18
C GLY A 280 12.83 2.76 31.63
N VAL A 281 13.62 3.78 31.31
CA VAL A 281 13.29 5.20 31.43
C VAL A 281 13.80 5.88 30.17
N CYS A 282 12.94 5.95 29.16
CA CYS A 282 13.08 6.92 28.09
C CYS A 282 12.73 8.30 28.68
N VAL A 283 13.67 9.25 28.61
CA VAL A 283 13.37 10.69 28.64
C VAL A 283 13.26 11.16 27.20
#